data_AF-A0A7C8NIP5-F1
#
_entry.id   AF-A0A7C8NIP5-F1
#
_cell.length_a   1.000
_cell.length_b   1.000
_cell.length_c   1.000
_cell.angle_alpha   90.00
_cell.angle_beta   90.00
_cell.angle_gamma   90.00
#
_symmetry.space_group_name_H-M   'P 1'
#
loop_
_entity.id
_entity.type
_entity.pdbx_description
1 polymer ?
#
loop_
_entity_poly.entity_id
_entity_poly.type
_entity_poly.pdbx_seq_one_letter_code
_entity_poly.pdbx_strand_id
1 'polypeptide(L)'
;MIYPPSQTFKNDITIHRLTIYLRSYSVAIPALILSSINAYNLWNEHWEHESHLPPQEERPQYPYLNIRVKRFPWGDGDKTLFWNDNVNYKKADE
;
A
#
# COMPACT_ATOMS: atom_id res chain seq x y z
N MET A 1 -42.55 28.14 9.58
CA MET A 1 -42.74 27.15 10.67
C MET A 1 -42.25 25.81 10.13
N ILE A 2 -41.10 25.32 10.60
CA ILE A 2 -40.51 24.07 10.11
C ILE A 2 -41.12 22.95 10.96
N TYR A 3 -41.91 22.06 10.35
CA TYR A 3 -42.49 20.92 11.08
C TYR A 3 -41.40 19.90 11.42
N PRO A 4 -41.40 19.35 12.65
CA PRO A 4 -40.46 18.30 13.01
C PRO A 4 -40.70 17.06 12.12
N PRO A 5 -39.64 16.34 11.72
CA PRO A 5 -39.77 15.18 10.86
C PRO A 5 -40.65 14.11 11.51
N SER A 6 -41.50 13.47 10.70
CA SER A 6 -42.40 12.41 11.14
C SER A 6 -41.62 11.22 11.71
N GLN A 7 -42.25 10.50 12.63
CA GLN A 7 -41.61 9.34 13.29
C GLN A 7 -41.23 8.25 12.27
N THR A 8 -42.01 8.09 11.20
CA THR A 8 -41.73 7.18 10.09
C THR A 8 -40.43 7.55 9.36
N PHE A 9 -40.22 8.83 9.05
CA PHE A 9 -39.00 9.31 8.37
C PHE A 9 -37.74 9.13 9.24
N LYS A 10 -37.85 9.34 10.57
CA LYS A 10 -36.74 9.08 11.50
C LYS A 10 -36.38 7.59 11.57
N ASN A 11 -37.38 6.72 11.56
CA ASN A 11 -37.18 5.27 11.59
C ASN A 11 -36.53 4.77 10.30
N ASP A 12 -36.95 5.26 9.12
CA ASP A 12 -36.35 4.88 7.84
C ASP A 12 -34.86 5.26 7.76
N ILE A 13 -34.49 6.48 8.16
CA ILE A 13 -33.09 6.91 8.22
C ILE A 13 -32.27 6.03 9.20
N THR A 14 -32.87 5.66 10.33
CA THR A 14 -32.21 4.82 11.35
C THR A 14 -32.02 3.40 10.84
N ILE A 15 -33.01 2.81 10.15
CA ILE A 15 -32.96 1.49 9.53
C ILE A 15 -31.90 1.47 8.42
N HIS A 16 -31.87 2.48 7.55
CA HIS A 16 -30.87 2.57 6.47
C HIS A 16 -29.44 2.66 7.01
N ARG A 17 -29.22 3.49 8.05
CA ARG A 17 -27.92 3.58 8.72
C ARG A 17 -27.52 2.26 9.36
N LEU A 18 -28.43 1.64 10.11
CA LEU A 18 -28.19 0.34 10.76
C LEU A 18 -27.86 -0.75 9.74
N THR A 19 -28.56 -0.79 8.60
CA THR A 19 -28.33 -1.78 7.54
C THR A 19 -26.93 -1.63 6.92
N ILE A 20 -26.45 -0.39 6.72
CA ILE A 20 -25.09 -0.13 6.22
C ILE A 20 -24.05 -0.60 7.25
N TYR A 21 -24.25 -0.29 8.53
CA TYR A 21 -23.34 -0.74 9.59
C TYR A 21 -23.29 -2.28 9.68
N LEU A 22 -24.45 -2.93 9.70
CA LEU A 22 -24.54 -4.39 9.77
C LEU A 22 -23.82 -5.06 8.59
N ARG A 23 -24.01 -4.54 7.36
CA ARG A 23 -23.32 -5.05 6.15
C ARG A 23 -21.81 -4.83 6.20
N SER A 24 -21.37 -3.65 6.62
CA SER A 24 -19.93 -3.34 6.76
C SER A 24 -19.28 -4.26 7.79
N TYR A 25 -19.89 -4.47 8.95
CA TYR A 25 -19.34 -5.34 9.97
C TYR A 25 -19.34 -6.82 9.56
N SER A 26 -20.41 -7.31 8.93
CA SER A 26 -20.53 -8.73 8.57
C SER A 26 -19.73 -9.14 7.34
N VAL A 27 -19.44 -8.20 6.43
CA VAL A 27 -18.73 -8.50 5.16
C VAL A 27 -17.31 -7.93 5.17
N ALA A 28 -17.13 -6.67 5.56
CA ALA A 28 -15.82 -6.04 5.45
C ALA A 28 -14.83 -6.63 6.45
N ILE A 29 -15.25 -6.93 7.70
CA ILE A 29 -14.35 -7.54 8.69
C ILE A 29 -13.80 -8.90 8.22
N PRO A 30 -14.63 -9.90 7.86
CA PRO A 30 -14.09 -11.18 7.43
C PRO A 30 -13.31 -11.08 6.11
N ALA A 31 -13.72 -10.21 5.19
CA ALA A 31 -12.97 -9.98 3.96
C ALA A 31 -11.58 -9.40 4.24
N LEU A 32 -11.47 -8.43 5.15
CA LEU A 32 -10.20 -7.84 5.57
C LEU A 32 -9.30 -8.86 6.29
N ILE A 33 -9.87 -9.72 7.14
CA ILE A 33 -9.11 -10.78 7.80
C ILE A 33 -8.52 -11.74 6.75
N LEU A 34 -9.35 -12.20 5.81
CA LEU A 34 -8.92 -13.13 4.78
C LEU A 34 -7.85 -12.51 3.86
N SER A 35 -8.06 -11.26 3.42
CA SER A 35 -7.07 -10.56 2.60
C SER A 35 -5.77 -10.28 3.35
N SER A 36 -5.84 -9.98 4.65
CA SER A 36 -4.65 -9.74 5.48
C SER A 36 -3.83 -11.01 5.65
N ILE A 37 -4.46 -12.17 5.85
CA ILE A 37 -3.77 -13.46 5.92
C ILE A 37 -3.07 -13.77 4.59
N ASN A 38 -3.75 -13.56 3.46
CA ASN A 38 -3.15 -13.77 2.15
C ASN A 38 -1.97 -12.83 1.89
N ALA A 39 -2.12 -11.53 2.21
CA ALA A 39 -1.05 -10.55 2.08
C ALA A 39 0.15 -10.88 2.97
N TYR A 40 -0.08 -11.38 4.18
CA TYR A 40 0.99 -11.80 5.09
C TYR A 40 1.77 -13.01 4.55
N ASN A 41 1.08 -14.00 3.98
CA ASN A 41 1.75 -15.14 3.36
C ASN A 41 2.61 -14.69 2.17
N LEU A 42 2.04 -13.87 1.29
CA LEU A 42 2.75 -13.34 0.12
C LEU A 42 3.95 -12.46 0.53
N TRP A 43 3.83 -11.71 1.63
CA TRP A 43 4.93 -10.94 2.20
C TRP A 43 6.10 -11.83 2.64
N ASN A 44 5.82 -12.96 3.29
CA ASN A 44 6.87 -13.90 3.70
C ASN A 44 7.54 -14.56 2.49
N GLU A 45 6.74 -15.00 1.51
CA GLU A 45 7.25 -15.59 0.25
C GLU A 45 8.11 -14.58 -0.53
N HIS A 46 7.72 -13.31 -0.55
CA HIS A 46 8.49 -12.24 -1.20
C HIS A 46 9.90 -12.10 -0.58
N TRP A 47 10.01 -12.09 0.75
CA TRP A 47 11.31 -12.01 1.42
C TRP A 47 12.16 -13.26 1.25
N GLU A 48 11.53 -14.44 1.25
CA GLU A 48 12.22 -15.69 0.95
C GLU A 48 12.80 -15.67 -0.47
N HIS A 49 12.03 -15.20 -1.46
CA HIS A 49 12.52 -15.05 -2.83
C HIS A 49 13.66 -14.02 -2.94
N GLU A 50 13.55 -12.86 -2.26
CA GLU A 50 14.63 -11.87 -2.23
C GLU A 50 15.92 -12.43 -1.60
N SER A 51 15.82 -13.31 -0.60
CA SER A 51 16.98 -13.94 0.03
C SER A 51 17.75 -14.90 -0.88
N HIS A 52 17.10 -15.46 -1.90
CA HIS A 52 17.70 -16.35 -2.89
C HIS A 52 18.32 -15.60 -4.08
N LEU A 53 18.03 -14.32 -4.23
CA LEU A 53 18.61 -13.51 -5.30
C LEU A 53 20.08 -13.19 -5.01
N PRO A 54 20.92 -13.06 -6.05
CA PRO A 54 22.33 -12.69 -5.87
C PRO A 54 22.47 -11.33 -5.17
N PRO A 55 23.62 -11.07 -4.52
CA PRO A 55 23.94 -9.79 -3.91
C PRO A 55 23.68 -8.62 -4.88
N GLN A 56 23.21 -7.49 -4.36
CA GLN A 56 22.78 -6.35 -5.20
C GLN A 56 23.89 -5.81 -6.11
N GLU A 57 25.15 -5.91 -5.67
CA GLU A 57 26.32 -5.49 -6.44
C GLU A 57 26.54 -6.36 -7.69
N GLU A 58 26.14 -7.63 -7.64
CA GLU A 58 26.28 -8.58 -8.75
C GLU A 58 25.11 -8.51 -9.72
N ARG A 59 23.97 -7.92 -9.32
CA ARG A 59 22.79 -7.77 -10.19
C ARG A 59 23.12 -6.86 -11.39
N PRO A 60 22.68 -7.19 -12.62
CA PRO A 60 22.99 -6.39 -13.79
C PRO A 60 22.26 -5.03 -13.74
N GLN A 61 23.02 -3.94 -13.81
CA GLN A 61 22.49 -2.58 -13.96
C GLN A 61 22.56 -2.21 -15.44
N TYR A 62 21.42 -2.15 -16.11
CA TYR A 62 21.37 -1.72 -17.51
C TYR A 62 21.48 -0.18 -17.62
N PRO A 63 21.96 0.35 -18.76
CA PRO A 63 22.17 1.80 -18.96
C PRO A 63 20.91 2.66 -18.81
N TYR A 64 19.73 2.05 -18.95
CA TYR A 64 18.46 2.74 -18.80
C TYR A 64 17.91 2.73 -17.37
N LEU A 65 18.52 2.00 -16.45
CA LEU A 65 18.12 1.94 -15.04
C LEU A 65 18.83 3.03 -14.24
N ASN A 66 18.14 3.58 -13.23
CA ASN A 66 18.69 4.60 -12.33
C ASN A 66 19.32 5.84 -13.01
N ILE A 67 18.88 6.19 -14.22
CA ILE A 67 19.32 7.41 -14.91
C ILE A 67 19.01 8.64 -14.04
N ARG A 68 19.96 9.57 -13.95
CA ARG A 68 19.79 10.88 -13.32
C ARG A 68 20.27 11.98 -14.27
N VAL A 69 19.34 12.60 -15.00
CA VAL A 69 19.65 13.76 -15.87
C VAL A 69 19.85 15.04 -15.04
N LYS A 70 19.05 15.19 -13.98
CA LYS A 70 19.16 16.27 -13.00
C LYS A 70 19.07 15.67 -11.60
N ARG A 71 19.91 16.18 -10.69
CA ARG A 71 19.87 15.78 -9.28
C ARG A 71 18.55 16.19 -8.63
N PHE A 72 18.06 15.38 -7.70
CA PHE A 72 16.88 15.71 -6.91
C PHE A 72 17.14 16.95 -6.03
N PRO A 73 16.12 17.78 -5.75
CA PRO A 73 16.28 19.01 -4.97
C PRO A 73 16.35 18.78 -3.45
N TRP A 74 16.57 17.55 -2.99
CA TRP A 74 16.66 17.20 -1.56
C TRP A 74 17.78 16.17 -1.32
N GLY A 75 18.27 16.14 -0.08
CA GLY A 75 19.32 15.21 0.35
C GLY A 75 20.57 15.27 -0.52
N ASP A 76 21.13 14.12 -0.85
CA ASP A 76 22.32 13.98 -1.69
C ASP A 76 22.03 14.11 -3.20
N GLY A 77 20.77 14.33 -3.58
CA GLY A 77 20.35 14.53 -4.96
C GLY A 77 20.31 13.26 -5.83
N ASP A 78 20.67 12.09 -5.29
CA ASP A 78 20.68 10.82 -6.03
C ASP A 78 19.59 9.83 -5.59
N LYS A 79 19.29 9.82 -4.29
CA LYS A 79 18.27 8.96 -3.67
C LYS A 79 16.87 9.57 -3.83
N THR A 80 15.91 8.74 -4.20
CA THR A 80 14.49 9.11 -4.27
C THR A 80 13.89 9.27 -2.87
N LEU A 81 12.69 9.87 -2.76
CA LEU A 81 12.00 10.01 -1.48
C LEU A 81 11.71 8.66 -0.78
N PHE A 82 11.39 7.62 -1.55
CA PHE A 82 11.17 6.25 -1.07
C PHE A 82 12.35 5.33 -1.39
N TRP A 83 13.57 5.80 -1.11
CA TRP A 83 14.77 4.98 -1.31
C TRP A 83 15.05 4.11 -0.08
N ASN A 84 15.27 2.80 -0.28
CA ASN A 84 15.66 1.86 0.76
C ASN A 84 16.97 1.18 0.34
N ASP A 85 18.05 1.41 1.11
CA ASP A 85 19.39 0.89 0.84
C ASP A 85 19.47 -0.66 0.88
N ASN A 86 18.46 -1.33 1.44
CA ASN A 86 18.39 -2.80 1.46
C ASN A 86 17.85 -3.41 0.17
N VAL A 87 17.20 -2.64 -0.70
CA VAL A 87 16.58 -3.16 -1.95
C VAL A 87 16.92 -2.34 -3.18
N ASN A 88 17.26 -1.07 -3.00
CA ASN A 88 17.63 -0.18 -4.08
C ASN A 88 19.14 0.01 -4.04
N TYR A 89 19.78 -0.39 -5.14
CA TYR A 89 21.20 -0.19 -5.37
C TYR A 89 21.40 0.53 -6.70
N LYS A 90 22.39 1.42 -6.74
CA LYS A 90 22.83 2.10 -7.95
C LYS A 90 24.32 1.86 -8.09
N LYS A 91 24.72 1.20 -9.16
CA LYS A 91 26.15 1.07 -9.52
C LYS A 91 26.73 2.45 -9.82
N ALA A 92 27.98 2.66 -9.44
CA ALA A 92 28.72 3.81 -9.92
C ALA A 92 28.86 3.69 -11.44
N ASP A 93 28.72 4.81 -12.15
CA ASP A 93 29.00 4.85 -13.58
C ASP A 93 30.50 4.60 -13.76
N GLU A 94 30.87 3.54 -14.50
CA GLU A 94 32.26 3.29 -14.94
C GLU A 94 32.73 4.34 -15.96
#